data_AF-A0AA86TVW7-F1
#
_entry.id   AF-A0AA86TVW7-F1
#
_cell.length_a   1.000
_cell.length_b   1.000
_cell.length_c   1.000
_cell.angle_alpha   90.00
_cell.angle_beta   90.00
_cell.angle_gamma   90.00
#
_symmetry.space_group_name_H-M   'P 1'
#
loop_
_entity.id
_entity.type
_entity.pdbx_description
1 polymer ?
#
loop_
_entity_poly.entity_id
_entity_poly.type
_entity_poly.pdbx_seq_one_letter_code
_entity_poly.pdbx_strand_id
1 'polypeptide(L)'
;MNQQVYQIDLLLQISDIQQKIALIKSEMQLQRCRAKNQKINQKLRSRWSAKDDQQLVRQVKLLGIQNCQEIAQNIPNKTTSQVYFRLRYLKSLFQQDKEQVYRNKTELQWIGKMSVNKK
;
A
#
# COMPACT_ATOMS: atom_id res chain seq x y z
N MET A 1 -40.01 57.73 6.29
CA MET A 1 -39.25 56.64 5.64
C MET A 1 -37.80 56.72 6.10
N ASN A 2 -37.11 55.73 6.63
CA ASN A 2 -37.45 54.34 6.92
C ASN A 2 -36.32 53.77 7.83
N GLN A 3 -36.27 54.14 9.12
CA GLN A 3 -35.32 53.55 10.08
C GLN A 3 -35.44 52.02 10.13
N GLN A 4 -36.66 51.51 9.91
CA GLN A 4 -36.95 50.08 9.82
C GLN A 4 -36.33 49.41 8.58
N VAL A 5 -36.20 50.09 7.44
CA VAL A 5 -35.60 49.51 6.23
C VAL A 5 -34.08 49.34 6.42
N TYR A 6 -33.40 50.33 7.00
CA TYR A 6 -31.97 50.20 7.33
C TYR A 6 -31.68 49.06 8.31
N GLN A 7 -32.58 48.83 9.28
CA GLN A 7 -32.44 47.69 10.20
C GLN A 7 -32.63 46.34 9.48
N ILE A 8 -33.57 46.26 8.55
CA ILE A 8 -33.79 45.05 7.74
C ILE A 8 -32.59 44.76 6.85
N ASP A 9 -32.05 45.77 6.17
CA ASP A 9 -30.86 45.63 5.31
C ASP A 9 -29.63 45.17 6.11
N LEU A 10 -29.45 45.71 7.32
CA LEU A 10 -28.38 45.31 8.23
C LEU A 10 -28.53 43.85 8.69
N LEU A 11 -29.76 43.42 9.01
CA LEU A 11 -30.04 42.04 9.40
C LEU A 11 -29.79 41.04 8.26
N LEU A 12 -30.15 41.40 7.02
CA LEU A 12 -29.86 40.59 5.84
C LEU A 12 -28.35 40.43 5.63
N GLN A 13 -27.57 41.51 5.78
CA GLN A 13 -26.11 41.45 5.69
C GLN A 13 -25.49 40.56 6.78
N ILE A 14 -26.00 40.64 8.02
CA ILE A 14 -25.53 39.80 9.13
C ILE A 14 -25.82 38.32 8.84
N SER A 15 -27.02 38.00 8.33
CA SER A 15 -27.39 36.64 7.93
C SER A 15 -26.47 36.09 6.83
N ASP A 16 -26.19 36.89 5.79
CA ASP A 16 -25.29 36.50 4.71
C ASP A 16 -23.86 36.24 5.21
N ILE A 17 -23.37 37.06 6.14
CA ILE A 17 -22.05 36.86 6.77
C ILE A 17 -22.04 35.55 7.57
N GLN A 18 -23.09 35.26 8.33
CA GLN A 18 -23.21 34.01 9.09
C GLN A 18 -23.23 32.79 8.16
N GLN A 19 -23.94 32.85 7.04
CA GLN A 19 -23.97 31.79 6.03
C GLN A 19 -22.58 31.56 5.41
N LYS A 20 -21.86 32.64 5.07
CA LYS A 20 -20.48 32.55 4.55
C LYS A 20 -19.53 31.91 5.57
N ILE A 21 -19.63 32.27 6.85
CA ILE A 21 -18.84 31.65 7.92
C ILE A 21 -19.14 30.15 8.03
N ALA A 22 -20.41 29.76 7.95
CA ALA A 22 -20.80 28.36 8.00
C ALA A 22 -20.22 27.56 6.82
N LEU A 23 -20.25 28.13 5.61
CA LEU A 23 -19.69 27.52 4.41
C LEU A 23 -18.18 27.30 4.54
N ILE A 24 -17.43 28.33 4.96
CA ILE A 24 -15.98 28.24 5.19
C ILE A 24 -15.64 27.14 6.21
N LYS A 25 -16.41 27.05 7.31
CA LYS A 25 -16.20 25.99 8.32
C LYS A 25 -16.41 24.60 7.72
N SER A 26 -17.43 24.41 6.88
CA SER A 26 -17.71 23.13 6.23
C SER A 26 -16.61 22.72 5.23
N GLU A 27 -16.09 23.67 4.45
CA GLU A 27 -15.00 23.44 3.51
C GLU A 27 -13.70 23.06 4.22
N MET A 28 -13.38 23.74 5.32
CA MET A 28 -12.23 23.40 6.16
C MET A 28 -12.34 21.97 6.71
N GLN A 29 -13.53 21.52 7.11
CA GLN A 29 -13.75 20.14 7.57
C GLN A 29 -13.56 19.14 6.41
N LEU A 30 -14.13 19.42 5.24
CA LEU A 30 -13.94 18.57 4.05
C LEU A 30 -12.47 18.46 3.64
N GLN A 31 -11.71 19.55 3.68
CA GLN A 31 -10.28 19.53 3.43
C GLN A 31 -9.52 18.64 4.43
N ARG A 32 -9.87 18.68 5.71
CA ARG A 32 -9.29 17.79 6.74
C ARG A 32 -9.60 16.32 6.47
N CYS A 33 -10.84 16.00 6.09
CA CYS A 33 -11.22 14.63 5.69
C CYS A 33 -10.44 14.14 4.47
N ARG A 34 -10.28 14.99 3.45
CA ARG A 34 -9.47 14.68 2.24
C ARG A 34 -8.01 14.39 2.59
N ALA A 35 -7.39 15.24 3.41
CA ALA A 35 -6.00 15.06 3.84
C ALA A 35 -5.80 13.75 4.63
N LYS A 36 -6.75 13.38 5.50
CA LYS A 36 -6.72 12.11 6.25
C LYS A 36 -6.79 10.91 5.32
N ASN A 37 -7.70 10.92 4.35
CA ASN A 37 -7.84 9.85 3.36
C ASN A 37 -6.60 9.72 2.46
N GLN A 38 -5.97 10.84 2.09
CA GLN A 38 -4.72 10.83 1.32
C GLN A 38 -3.59 10.13 2.08
N LYS A 39 -3.44 10.39 3.39
CA LYS A 39 -2.45 9.72 4.24
C LYS A 39 -2.70 8.22 4.37
N ILE A 40 -3.97 7.80 4.52
CA ILE A 40 -4.36 6.38 4.58
C ILE A 40 -4.02 5.68 3.26
N ASN A 41 -4.36 6.30 2.13
CA ASN A 41 -4.07 5.78 0.80
C ASN A 41 -2.56 5.63 0.56
N GLN A 42 -1.73 6.57 1.01
CA GLN A 42 -0.27 6.44 0.95
C GLN A 42 0.25 5.27 1.80
N LYS A 43 -0.29 5.06 3.00
CA LYS A 43 0.09 3.93 3.87
C LYS A 43 -0.31 2.58 3.26
N LEU A 44 -1.49 2.49 2.65
CA LEU A 44 -1.95 1.29 1.95
C LEU A 44 -1.13 0.99 0.70
N ARG A 45 -0.74 2.02 -0.07
CA ARG A 45 0.18 1.90 -1.21
C ARG A 45 1.51 1.25 -0.82
N SER A 46 1.99 1.50 0.40
CA SER A 46 3.24 0.94 0.91
C SER A 46 3.18 -0.54 1.33
N ARG A 47 2.00 -1.11 1.60
CA ARG A 47 1.91 -2.49 2.12
C ARG A 47 1.81 -3.50 0.98
N TRP A 48 2.64 -4.53 1.03
CA TRP A 48 2.58 -5.69 0.15
C TRP A 48 1.58 -6.69 0.70
N SER A 49 0.61 -7.10 -0.12
CA SER A 49 -0.30 -8.20 0.18
C SER A 49 0.18 -9.51 -0.47
N ALA A 50 -0.32 -10.65 0.01
CA ALA A 50 -0.03 -11.94 -0.61
C ALA A 50 -0.47 -11.99 -2.09
N LYS A 51 -1.56 -11.27 -2.44
CA LYS A 51 -2.01 -11.14 -3.83
C LYS A 51 -1.03 -10.35 -4.68
N ASP A 52 -0.46 -9.27 -4.13
CA ASP A 52 0.57 -8.48 -4.81
C ASP A 52 1.84 -9.32 -5.03
N ASP A 53 2.27 -10.10 -4.04
CA ASP A 53 3.42 -11.00 -4.19
C ASP A 53 3.17 -12.10 -5.22
N GLN A 54 1.96 -12.67 -5.28
CA GLN A 54 1.58 -13.63 -6.31
C GLN A 54 1.63 -13.02 -7.71
N GLN A 55 1.09 -11.81 -7.88
CA GLN A 55 1.19 -11.10 -9.16
C GLN A 55 2.63 -10.77 -9.51
N LEU A 56 3.42 -10.31 -8.53
CA LEU A 56 4.84 -10.04 -8.71
C LEU A 56 5.59 -11.27 -9.21
N VAL A 57 5.40 -12.43 -8.58
CA VAL A 57 6.02 -13.68 -9.01
C VAL A 57 5.57 -14.09 -10.41
N ARG A 58 4.28 -13.93 -10.75
CA ARG A 58 3.77 -14.22 -12.11
C ARG A 58 4.41 -13.32 -13.15
N GLN A 59 4.47 -12.02 -12.90
CA GLN A 59 5.03 -11.04 -13.83
C GLN A 59 6.55 -11.24 -14.00
N VAL A 60 7.27 -11.57 -12.93
CA VAL A 60 8.68 -11.92 -13.00
C VAL A 60 8.93 -13.18 -13.84
N LYS A 61 8.03 -14.17 -13.77
CA LYS A 61 8.12 -15.37 -14.61
C LYS A 61 7.89 -15.07 -16.09
N LEU A 62 7.04 -14.09 -16.40
CA LEU A 62 6.71 -13.72 -17.79
C LEU A 62 7.75 -12.78 -18.40
N LEU A 63 8.12 -11.71 -17.68
CA LEU A 63 8.94 -10.60 -18.20
C LEU A 63 10.41 -10.71 -17.79
N GLY A 64 10.74 -11.51 -16.77
CA GLY A 64 12.08 -11.58 -16.19
C GLY A 64 12.35 -10.49 -15.15
N ILE A 65 13.35 -10.74 -14.30
CA ILE A 65 13.67 -9.89 -13.12
C ILE A 65 14.18 -8.49 -13.51
N GLN A 66 14.73 -8.32 -14.71
CA GLN A 66 15.32 -7.06 -15.16
C GLN A 66 14.25 -6.02 -15.55
N ASN A 67 13.05 -6.46 -15.91
CA ASN A 67 11.98 -5.61 -16.44
C ASN A 67 11.07 -5.06 -15.33
N CYS A 68 11.66 -4.52 -14.26
CA CYS A 68 10.94 -4.02 -13.08
C CYS A 68 9.94 -2.89 -13.42
N GLN A 69 10.23 -2.06 -14.43
CA GLN A 69 9.37 -0.96 -14.85
C GLN A 69 8.04 -1.46 -15.44
N GLU A 70 8.12 -2.46 -16.31
CA GLU A 70 6.94 -3.08 -16.93
C GLU A 70 6.16 -3.94 -15.92
N ILE A 71 6.86 -4.61 -14.99
CA ILE A 71 6.24 -5.32 -13.87
C ILE A 71 5.44 -4.34 -12.99
N ALA A 72 5.97 -3.14 -12.72
CA ALA A 72 5.28 -2.15 -11.90
C ALA A 72 4.01 -1.59 -12.56
N GLN A 73 3.97 -1.49 -13.89
CA GLN A 73 2.75 -1.12 -14.61
C GLN A 73 1.62 -2.15 -14.43
N ASN A 74 2.00 -3.41 -14.26
CA ASN A 74 1.06 -4.51 -14.06
C ASN A 74 0.63 -4.72 -12.60
N ILE A 75 1.25 -4.03 -11.64
CA ILE A 75 0.89 -4.12 -10.22
C ILE A 75 0.32 -2.77 -9.78
N PRO A 76 -1.01 -2.66 -9.61
CA PRO A 76 -1.63 -1.38 -9.29
C PRO A 76 -1.08 -0.83 -7.97
N ASN A 77 -0.92 0.49 -7.92
CA ASN A 77 -0.49 1.20 -6.72
C ASN A 77 0.92 0.84 -6.20
N LYS A 78 1.78 0.25 -7.04
CA LYS A 78 3.19 -0.02 -6.73
C LYS A 78 4.11 0.72 -7.70
N THR A 79 5.23 1.22 -7.19
CA THR A 79 6.25 1.89 -8.00
C THR A 79 7.35 0.93 -8.40
N THR A 80 8.09 1.25 -9.46
CA THR A 80 9.26 0.48 -9.92
C THR A 80 10.27 0.22 -8.80
N SER A 81 10.55 1.24 -7.97
CA SER A 81 11.46 1.09 -6.82
C SER A 81 10.93 0.10 -5.78
N GLN A 82 9.63 0.16 -5.45
CA GLN A 82 9.01 -0.78 -4.52
C GLN A 82 9.07 -2.22 -5.02
N VAL A 83 8.81 -2.42 -6.31
CA VAL A 83 8.92 -3.72 -6.99
C VAL A 83 10.35 -4.24 -6.90
N TYR A 84 11.35 -3.42 -7.24
CA TYR A 84 12.76 -3.79 -7.16
C TYR A 84 13.19 -4.24 -5.74
N PHE A 85 12.86 -3.44 -4.72
CA PHE A 85 13.17 -3.79 -3.33
C PHE A 85 12.47 -5.07 -2.89
N ARG A 86 11.20 -5.27 -3.29
CA ARG A 86 10.47 -6.49 -2.95
C ARG A 86 11.06 -7.72 -3.63
N LEU A 87 11.47 -7.62 -4.89
CA LEU A 87 12.12 -8.72 -5.62
C LEU A 87 13.44 -9.15 -4.98
N ARG A 88 14.23 -8.18 -4.51
CA ARG A 88 15.46 -8.47 -3.75
C ARG A 88 15.16 -9.25 -2.47
N TYR A 89 14.11 -8.88 -1.75
CA TYR A 89 13.67 -9.56 -0.53
C TYR A 89 13.11 -10.97 -0.81
N LEU A 90 12.31 -11.14 -1.86
CA LEU A 90 11.77 -12.44 -2.24
C LEU A 90 12.88 -13.39 -2.71
N LYS A 91 13.90 -12.91 -3.45
CA LYS A 91 15.06 -13.73 -3.83
C LYS A 91 15.78 -14.31 -2.62
N SER A 92 15.98 -13.53 -1.56
CA SER A 92 16.59 -14.06 -0.32
C SER A 92 15.73 -15.14 0.35
N LEU A 93 14.39 -15.07 0.24
CA LEU A 93 13.50 -16.11 0.76
C LEU A 93 13.56 -17.40 -0.08
N PHE A 94 13.57 -17.29 -1.42
CA PHE A 94 13.71 -18.46 -2.29
C PHE A 94 15.08 -19.17 -2.14
N GLN A 95 16.12 -18.47 -1.70
CA GLN A 95 17.41 -19.07 -1.39
C GLN A 95 17.35 -19.88 -0.08
N GLN A 96 16.65 -19.37 0.95
CA GLN A 96 16.46 -20.07 2.22
C GLN A 96 15.61 -21.34 2.07
N ASP A 97 14.57 -21.32 1.23
CA ASP A 97 13.75 -22.49 0.97
C ASP A 97 14.54 -23.60 0.26
N LYS A 98 15.41 -23.25 -0.70
CA LYS A 98 16.32 -24.22 -1.32
C LYS A 98 17.26 -24.83 -0.29
N GLU A 99 17.88 -24.01 0.56
CA GLU A 99 18.81 -24.47 1.59
C GLU A 99 18.14 -25.36 2.64
N GLN A 100 16.88 -25.09 3.03
CA GLN A 100 16.13 -26.00 3.89
C GLN A 100 15.78 -27.31 3.19
N VAL A 101 15.38 -27.28 1.92
CA VAL A 101 15.12 -28.50 1.13
C VAL A 101 16.40 -29.35 1.00
N TYR A 102 17.57 -28.72 0.81
CA TYR A 102 18.86 -29.42 0.81
C TYR A 102 19.21 -29.98 2.20
N ARG A 103 19.04 -29.22 3.29
CA ARG A 103 19.27 -29.73 4.66
C ARG A 103 18.39 -30.94 4.97
N ASN A 104 17.09 -30.86 4.72
CA ASN A 104 16.14 -31.94 4.99
C ASN A 104 16.42 -33.18 4.12
N LYS A 105 16.82 -32.98 2.85
CA LYS A 105 17.22 -34.08 1.96
C LYS A 105 18.50 -34.78 2.46
N THR A 106 19.44 -34.03 3.01
CA THR A 106 20.70 -34.58 3.54
C THR A 106 20.46 -35.31 4.86
N GLU A 107 19.63 -34.75 5.74
CA GLU A 107 19.28 -35.33 7.04
C GLU A 107 18.57 -36.70 6.90
N LEU A 108 17.64 -36.83 5.95
CA LEU A 108 17.01 -38.12 5.63
C LEU A 108 18.01 -39.17 5.09
N GLN A 109 19.04 -38.74 4.36
CA GLN A 109 20.10 -39.63 3.87
C GLN A 109 21.04 -40.11 4.99
N TRP A 110 21.26 -39.31 6.04
CA TRP A 110 22.06 -39.72 7.20
C TRP A 110 21.30 -40.71 8.10
N ILE A 111 20.01 -40.51 8.34
CA ILE A 111 19.18 -41.43 9.13
C ILE A 111 19.12 -42.83 8.48
N GLY A 112 18.98 -42.90 7.15
CA GLY A 112 18.98 -44.18 6.42
C GLY A 112 20.32 -44.93 6.46
N LYS A 113 21.46 -44.22 6.54
CA LYS A 113 22.79 -44.83 6.62
C LYS A 113 23.18 -45.28 8.03
N MET A 114 22.60 -44.69 9.08
CA MET A 114 22.84 -45.14 10.46
C MET A 114 22.02 -46.38 10.85
N SER A 115 20.96 -46.73 10.11
CA SER A 115 20.12 -47.91 10.40
C SER A 115 20.70 -49.24 9.89
N VAL A 116 21.69 -49.22 8.97
CA VAL A 116 22.30 -50.44 8.39
C VAL A 116 23.43 -51.00 9.26
N ASN A 117 23.75 -50.36 10.39
CA ASN A 117 24.87 -50.74 11.25
C ASN A 117 24.43 -51.18 12.65
N LYS A 118 23.33 -51.92 12.74
CA LYS A 118 23.01 -52.74 13.91
C LYS A 118 23.20 -54.21 13.52
N LYS A 119 24.20 -54.81 14.18
CA LYS A 119 24.67 -56.20 14.10
C LYS A 119 23.56 -57.22 14.12
#